data_AF-A0A918E275-F1
#
_entry.id   AF-A0A918E275-F1
#
_cell.length_a   1.000
_cell.length_b   1.000
_cell.length_c   1.000
_cell.angle_alpha   90.00
_cell.angle_beta   90.00
_cell.angle_gamma   90.00
#
_symmetry.space_group_name_H-M   'P 1'
#
loop_
_entity.id
_entity.type
_entity.pdbx_description
1 polymer ?
#
loop_
_entity_poly.entity_id
_entity_poly.type
_entity_poly.pdbx_seq_one_letter_code
_entity_poly.pdbx_strand_id
1 'polypeptide(L)'
;MRPLSSVERAAGKRRTWLVEEERKARESRGEQGAMEFWLRLTRSRIAKDIKAGRGDVYAGFTLVCRLFTAAMDKRAAGDRRLWDDLLTYAQQVVDHKPPRS
;
A
#
# COMPACT_ATOMS: atom_id res chain seq x y z
N MET A 1 -8.91 -24.27 -20.43
CA MET A 1 -8.85 -23.02 -19.64
C MET A 1 -9.86 -23.14 -18.50
N ARG A 2 -9.44 -23.11 -17.22
CA ARG A 2 -10.38 -23.16 -16.08
C ARG A 2 -11.00 -21.76 -15.89
N PRO A 3 -12.34 -21.62 -15.79
CA PRO A 3 -12.97 -20.33 -15.55
C PRO A 3 -12.58 -19.79 -14.17
N LEU A 4 -12.32 -18.49 -14.08
CA LEU A 4 -11.94 -17.83 -12.83
C LEU A 4 -13.06 -17.98 -11.79
N SER A 5 -12.67 -18.36 -10.58
CA SER A 5 -13.56 -18.38 -9.42
C SER A 5 -14.12 -16.97 -9.15
N SER A 6 -15.25 -16.91 -8.44
CA SER A 6 -15.86 -15.63 -8.05
C SER A 6 -14.89 -14.76 -7.25
N VAL A 7 -14.06 -15.38 -6.41
CA VAL A 7 -13.04 -14.72 -5.58
C VAL A 7 -11.93 -14.11 -6.45
N GLU A 8 -11.41 -14.86 -7.42
CA GLU A 8 -10.38 -14.35 -8.34
C GLU A 8 -10.91 -13.20 -9.19
N ARG A 9 -12.17 -13.27 -9.64
CA ARG A 9 -12.84 -12.17 -10.36
C ARG A 9 -13.01 -10.93 -9.49
N ALA A 10 -13.41 -11.10 -8.23
CA ALA A 10 -13.56 -9.99 -7.29
C ALA A 10 -12.21 -9.32 -6.96
N ALA A 11 -11.16 -10.12 -6.76
CA ALA A 11 -9.80 -9.62 -6.54
C ALA A 11 -9.28 -8.86 -7.77
N GLY A 12 -9.50 -9.40 -8.98
CA GLY A 12 -9.13 -8.75 -10.25
C GLY A 12 -9.83 -7.40 -10.42
N LYS A 13 -11.16 -7.35 -10.24
CA LYS A 13 -11.93 -6.10 -10.32
C LYS A 13 -11.46 -5.05 -9.31
N ARG A 14 -11.20 -5.47 -8.06
CA ARG A 14 -10.68 -4.58 -7.02
C ARG A 14 -9.31 -4.02 -7.39
N ARG A 15 -8.42 -4.84 -7.96
CA ARG A 15 -7.10 -4.39 -8.39
C ARG A 15 -7.19 -3.36 -9.53
N THR A 16 -8.00 -3.62 -10.55
CA THR A 16 -8.23 -2.66 -11.63
C THR A 16 -8.77 -1.34 -11.10
N TRP A 17 -9.75 -1.39 -10.18
CA TRP A 17 -10.29 -0.20 -9.54
C TRP A 17 -9.21 0.59 -8.78
N LEU A 18 -8.33 -0.09 -8.02
CA LEU A 18 -7.24 0.58 -7.29
C LEU A 18 -6.29 1.34 -8.22
N VAL A 19 -5.91 0.72 -9.34
CA VAL A 19 -5.01 1.34 -10.33
C VAL A 19 -5.66 2.58 -10.96
N GLU A 20 -6.94 2.48 -11.34
CA GLU A 20 -7.65 3.61 -11.96
C GLU A 20 -7.88 4.77 -10.99
N GLU A 21 -8.25 4.49 -9.74
CA GLU A 21 -8.47 5.55 -8.75
C GLU A 21 -7.16 6.22 -8.32
N GLU A 22 -6.07 5.45 -8.21
CA GLU A 22 -4.74 6.03 -8.00
C GLU A 22 -4.35 6.92 -9.18
N ARG A 23 -4.55 6.46 -10.42
CA ARG A 23 -4.28 7.24 -11.64
C ARG A 23 -5.05 8.55 -11.64
N LYS A 24 -6.36 8.53 -11.39
CA LYS A 24 -7.19 9.75 -11.32
C LYS A 24 -6.72 10.71 -10.23
N ALA A 25 -6.38 10.18 -9.05
CA ALA A 25 -5.88 11.00 -7.96
C ALA A 25 -4.54 11.66 -8.31
N ARG A 26 -3.65 10.90 -8.97
CA ARG A 26 -2.36 11.40 -9.49
C ARG A 26 -2.55 12.46 -10.57
N GLU A 27 -3.47 12.26 -11.50
CA GLU A 27 -3.79 13.24 -12.55
C GLU A 27 -4.33 14.56 -11.98
N SER A 28 -5.06 14.50 -10.87
CA SER A 28 -5.64 15.69 -10.24
C SER A 28 -4.63 16.50 -9.41
N ARG A 29 -3.76 15.84 -8.64
CA ARG A 29 -2.91 16.50 -7.63
C ARG A 29 -1.46 15.98 -7.58
N GLY A 30 -1.00 15.33 -8.63
CA GLY A 30 0.33 14.71 -8.69
C GLY A 30 0.52 13.58 -7.66
N GLU A 31 1.77 13.30 -7.29
CA GLU A 31 2.08 12.25 -6.30
C GLU A 31 1.43 12.48 -4.93
N GLN A 32 1.15 13.74 -4.56
CA GLN A 32 0.38 14.05 -3.36
C GLN A 32 -1.04 13.46 -3.44
N GLY A 33 -1.69 13.54 -4.59
CA GLY A 33 -3.00 12.94 -4.82
C GLY A 33 -2.98 11.43 -4.67
N ALA A 34 -1.98 10.76 -5.27
CA ALA A 34 -1.79 9.32 -5.13
C ALA A 34 -1.57 8.90 -3.67
N MET A 35 -0.71 9.63 -2.95
CA MET A 35 -0.45 9.41 -1.52
C MET A 35 -1.74 9.54 -0.68
N GLU A 36 -2.49 10.62 -0.87
CA GLU A 36 -3.73 10.86 -0.11
C GLU A 36 -4.81 9.81 -0.37
N PHE A 37 -4.91 9.32 -1.62
CA PHE A 37 -5.79 8.21 -1.97
C PHE A 37 -5.45 6.96 -1.14
N TRP A 38 -4.17 6.56 -1.12
CA TRP A 38 -3.72 5.39 -0.38
C TRP A 38 -3.89 5.55 1.14
N LEU A 39 -3.62 6.73 1.69
CA LEU A 39 -3.85 7.02 3.11
C LEU A 39 -5.33 6.85 3.50
N ARG A 40 -6.24 7.41 2.69
CA ARG A 40 -7.69 7.31 2.93
C ARG A 40 -8.17 5.86 2.85
N LEU A 41 -7.72 5.13 1.84
CA LEU A 41 -8.07 3.73 1.66
C LEU A 41 -7.56 2.87 2.81
N THR A 42 -6.31 3.04 3.22
CA THR A 42 -5.70 2.32 4.35
C THR A 42 -6.44 2.60 5.65
N ARG A 43 -6.76 3.86 5.95
CA ARG A 43 -7.56 4.23 7.12
C ARG A 43 -8.92 3.53 7.12
N SER A 44 -9.60 3.46 5.98
CA SER A 44 -10.88 2.75 5.84
C SER A 44 -10.74 1.24 6.10
N ARG A 45 -9.64 0.62 5.64
CA ARG A 45 -9.36 -0.81 5.88
C ARG A 45 -9.07 -1.09 7.35
N ILE A 46 -8.22 -0.28 7.98
CA ILE A 46 -7.94 -0.34 9.42
C ILE A 46 -9.25 -0.28 10.21
N ALA A 47 -10.11 0.69 9.94
CA ALA A 47 -11.38 0.81 10.65
C ALA A 47 -12.29 -0.43 10.50
N LYS A 48 -12.25 -1.10 9.34
CA LYS A 48 -12.99 -2.37 9.12
C LYS A 48 -12.37 -3.53 9.89
N ASP A 49 -11.04 -3.63 9.92
CA ASP A 49 -10.32 -4.67 10.65
C ASP A 49 -10.56 -4.57 12.16
N ILE A 50 -10.55 -3.35 12.71
CA ILE A 50 -10.87 -3.09 14.11
C ILE A 50 -12.30 -3.53 14.44
N LYS A 51 -13.28 -3.16 13.61
CA LYS A 51 -14.68 -3.60 13.80
C LYS A 51 -14.82 -5.13 13.76
N ALA A 52 -13.90 -5.82 13.10
CA ALA A 52 -13.87 -7.27 13.00
C ALA A 52 -12.94 -7.94 14.04
N GLY A 53 -12.50 -7.20 15.07
CA GLY A 53 -11.69 -7.73 16.17
C GLY A 53 -10.19 -7.87 15.88
N ARG A 54 -9.69 -7.38 14.74
CA ARG A 54 -8.27 -7.40 14.37
C ARG A 54 -7.57 -6.11 14.81
N GLY A 55 -7.34 -6.01 16.12
CA GLY A 55 -6.77 -4.82 16.79
C GLY A 55 -5.29 -4.53 16.48
N ASP A 56 -4.55 -5.57 16.13
CA ASP A 56 -3.11 -5.57 15.85
C ASP A 56 -2.72 -4.66 14.67
N VAL A 57 -3.68 -4.37 13.78
CA VAL A 57 -3.47 -3.52 12.61
C VAL A 57 -3.01 -2.09 12.96
N TYR A 58 -3.40 -1.54 14.12
CA TYR A 58 -2.92 -0.22 14.55
C TYR A 58 -1.42 -0.26 14.87
N ALA A 59 -0.98 -1.25 15.64
CA ALA A 59 0.42 -1.41 15.98
C ALA A 59 1.27 -1.63 14.73
N GLY A 60 0.80 -2.46 13.79
CA GLY A 60 1.44 -2.67 12.49
C GLY A 60 1.56 -1.38 11.68
N PHE A 61 0.48 -0.61 11.54
CA PHE A 61 0.49 0.66 10.82
C PHE A 61 1.44 1.68 11.48
N THR A 62 1.44 1.78 12.81
CA THR A 62 2.35 2.67 13.55
C THR A 62 3.82 2.31 13.30
N LEU A 63 4.17 1.01 13.24
CA LEU A 63 5.54 0.59 12.94
C LEU A 63 5.97 1.01 11.53
N VAL A 64 5.08 0.87 10.53
CA VAL A 64 5.35 1.31 9.15
C VAL A 64 5.59 2.82 9.09
N CYS A 65 4.76 3.62 9.77
CA CYS A 65 4.97 5.07 9.84
C CYS A 65 6.33 5.42 10.47
N ARG A 66 6.68 4.77 11.60
CA ARG A 66 7.98 5.00 12.25
C ARG A 66 9.16 4.62 11.37
N LEU A 67 9.07 3.50 10.65
CA LEU A 67 10.10 3.07 9.69
C LEU A 67 10.29 4.11 8.58
N PHE A 68 9.19 4.59 7.99
CA PHE A 68 9.27 5.58 6.92
C PHE A 68 9.87 6.90 7.40
N THR A 69 9.47 7.38 8.60
CA THR A 69 10.09 8.57 9.22
C THR A 69 11.58 8.38 9.46
N ALA A 70 12.00 7.25 10.04
CA ALA A 70 13.42 6.98 10.27
C ALA A 70 14.23 6.94 8.96
N ALA A 71 13.65 6.38 7.88
CA ALA A 71 14.28 6.37 6.56
C ALA A 71 14.45 7.78 5.99
N MET A 72 13.46 8.67 6.16
CA MET A 72 13.56 10.07 5.77
C MET A 72 14.64 10.82 6.56
N ASP A 73 14.68 10.62 7.87
CA ASP A 73 15.66 11.28 8.75
C ASP A 73 17.09 10.88 8.40
N LYS A 74 17.33 9.57 8.18
CA LYS A 74 18.64 9.06 7.75
C LYS A 74 19.05 9.61 6.38
N ARG A 75 18.11 9.63 5.43
CA ARG A 75 18.35 10.21 4.10
C ARG A 75 18.73 11.69 4.19
N ALA A 76 18.04 12.46 5.04
CA ALA A 76 18.34 13.88 5.25
C ALA A 76 19.72 14.09 5.89
N ALA A 77 20.15 13.15 6.74
CA ALA A 77 21.50 13.10 7.32
C ALA A 77 22.60 12.59 6.36
N GLY A 78 22.27 12.28 5.10
CA GLY A 78 23.21 11.80 4.09
C GLY A 78 23.40 10.27 4.03
N ASP A 79 22.78 9.51 4.94
CA ASP A 79 22.77 8.05 4.89
C ASP A 79 21.51 7.53 4.19
N ARG A 80 21.66 7.16 2.93
CA ARG A 80 20.54 6.74 2.08
C ARG A 80 20.18 5.26 2.15
N ARG A 81 20.98 4.42 2.80
CA ARG A 81 20.85 2.95 2.72
C ARG A 81 19.46 2.47 3.10
N LEU A 82 18.96 2.91 4.28
CA LEU A 82 17.64 2.54 4.77
C LEU A 82 16.51 3.01 3.84
N TRP A 83 16.67 4.17 3.22
CA TRP A 83 15.69 4.70 2.27
C TRP A 83 15.64 3.86 0.99
N ASP A 84 16.81 3.57 0.41
CA ASP A 84 16.91 2.81 -0.83
C ASP A 84 16.41 1.36 -0.61
N ASP A 85 16.81 0.71 0.48
CA ASP A 85 16.33 -0.64 0.86
C ASP A 85 14.80 -0.69 1.04
N LEU A 86 14.24 0.32 1.72
CA LEU A 86 12.79 0.42 1.94
C LEU A 86 12.03 0.55 0.61
N LEU A 87 12.52 1.39 -0.30
CA LEU A 87 11.88 1.57 -1.61
C LEU A 87 12.03 0.33 -2.49
N THR A 88 13.20 -0.33 -2.49
CA THR A 88 13.40 -1.58 -3.21
C THR A 88 12.42 -2.65 -2.72
N TYR A 89 12.30 -2.83 -1.41
CA TYR A 89 11.34 -3.78 -0.85
C TYR A 89 9.88 -3.43 -1.20
N ALA A 90 9.50 -2.15 -1.06
CA ALA A 90 8.15 -1.69 -1.41
C ALA A 90 7.82 -1.96 -2.89
N GLN A 91 8.77 -1.68 -3.79
CA GLN A 91 8.62 -1.93 -5.22
C GLN A 91 8.44 -3.42 -5.51
N GLN A 92 9.26 -4.29 -4.88
CA GLN A 92 9.13 -5.74 -5.01
C GLN A 92 7.74 -6.24 -4.60
N VAL A 93 7.18 -5.73 -3.48
CA VAL A 93 5.84 -6.10 -3.00
C VAL A 93 4.76 -5.65 -3.97
N VAL A 94 4.89 -4.47 -4.57
CA VAL A 94 3.93 -3.96 -5.57
C VAL A 94 4.00 -4.76 -6.87
N ASP A 95 5.21 -5.15 -7.29
CA ASP A 95 5.44 -5.89 -8.54
C ASP A 95 5.09 -7.38 -8.42
N HIS A 96 5.24 -7.97 -7.23
CA HIS A 96 4.84 -9.34 -6.97
C HIS A 96 3.31 -9.47 -6.98
N LYS A 97 2.77 -9.85 -8.15
CA LYS A 97 1.47 -10.53 -8.24
C LYS A 97 1.53 -11.73 -7.28
N PRO A 98 0.51 -12.00 -6.44
CA PRO A 98 0.51 -13.22 -5.66
C PRO A 98 0.72 -14.40 -6.63
N PRO A 99 1.60 -15.37 -6.32
CA PRO A 99 1.72 -16.55 -7.14
C PRO A 99 0.34 -17.19 -7.21
N ARG A 100 -0.07 -17.56 -8.42
CA ARG A 100 -1.16 -18.52 -8.59
C ARG A 100 -0.63 -19.84 -8.02
N SER A 101 -0.84 -20.05 -6.72
CA SER A 101 -0.82 -21.38 -6.10
C SER A 101 -2.23 -21.94 -6.15
#